data_AF-A0A933YNB4-F1
#
_entry.id   AF-A0A933YNB4-F1
#
_cell.length_a   1.000
_cell.length_b   1.000
_cell.length_c   1.000
_cell.angle_alpha   90.00
_cell.angle_beta   90.00
_cell.angle_gamma   90.00
#
_symmetry.space_group_name_H-M   'P 1'
#
loop_
_entity.id
_entity.type
_entity.pdbx_description
1 polymer ?
#
loop_
_entity_poly.entity_id
_entity_poly.type
_entity_poly.pdbx_seq_one_letter_code
_entity_poly.pdbx_strand_id
1 'polypeptide(L)' 'MSPFIKVIGLSLVAVGVLQAGDVTGKVSFSGAPPKMMALRMDADKVCKAAHKSPQKSEEVVVNGNGTLKNVLVY' A
#
# COMPACT_ATOMS: atom_id res chain seq x y z
N MET A 1 -24.46 -50.40 19.88
CA MET A 1 -24.08 -49.44 20.94
C MET A 1 -22.62 -49.73 21.30
N SER A 2 -21.61 -48.90 21.06
CA SER A 2 -21.58 -47.43 20.87
C SER A 2 -20.61 -47.06 19.74
N PRO A 3 -21.03 -46.32 18.69
CA PRO A 3 -20.19 -46.02 17.53
C PRO A 3 -19.25 -44.81 17.73
N PHE A 4 -19.17 -44.24 18.94
CA PHE A 4 -18.49 -42.96 19.19
C PHE A 4 -16.94 -43.03 19.27
N ILE A 5 -16.34 -44.22 19.36
CA ILE A 5 -14.89 -44.35 19.58
C ILE A 5 -14.04 -44.24 18.29
N LYS A 6 -14.65 -44.31 17.09
CA LYS A 6 -13.91 -44.25 15.82
C LYS A 6 -13.57 -42.84 15.31
N VAL A 7 -13.88 -41.78 16.06
CA VAL A 7 -13.74 -40.38 15.58
C VAL A 7 -12.60 -39.61 16.26
N ILE A 8 -11.88 -40.21 17.21
CA ILE A 8 -10.81 -39.53 17.99
C ILE A 8 -9.44 -39.57 17.27
N GLY A 9 -9.36 -40.13 16.06
CA GLY A 9 -8.10 -40.38 15.34
C GLY A 9 -7.89 -39.55 14.07
N LEU A 10 -8.16 -38.25 14.08
CA LEU A 10 -7.69 -37.35 13.00
C LEU A 10 -7.54 -35.90 13.50
N SER A 11 -6.66 -35.71 14.49
CA SER A 11 -6.12 -34.37 14.76
C SER A 11 -4.79 -34.24 14.04
N LEU A 12 -4.84 -33.95 12.73
CA LEU A 12 -3.70 -33.37 12.03
C LEU A 12 -3.85 -31.85 12.15
N VAL A 13 -3.30 -31.31 13.22
CA VAL A 13 -3.11 -29.87 13.43
C VAL A 13 -2.11 -29.37 12.38
N ALA A 14 -2.61 -29.06 11.18
CA ALA A 14 -1.88 -28.28 10.20
C ALA A 14 -2.14 -26.79 10.44
N VAL A 15 -1.82 -26.29 11.64
CA VAL A 15 -1.94 -24.87 11.99
C VAL A 15 -0.59 -24.20 11.74
N GLY A 16 -0.14 -24.22 10.49
CA GLY A 16 1.18 -23.69 10.10
C GLY A 16 1.17 -22.66 8.97
N VAL A 17 0.03 -22.48 8.28
CA VAL A 17 -0.02 -21.62 7.07
C VAL A 17 -1.24 -20.68 7.04
N LEU A 18 -2.08 -20.68 8.07
CA LEU A 18 -3.35 -19.93 8.09
C LEU A 18 -3.29 -18.56 8.78
N GLN A 19 -2.12 -18.10 9.22
CA GLN A 19 -1.95 -16.77 9.81
C GLN A 19 -1.21 -15.82 8.87
N ALA A 20 -1.69 -15.71 7.63
CA ALA A 20 -1.42 -14.51 6.85
C ALA A 20 -2.46 -13.47 7.26
N GLY A 21 -2.01 -12.37 7.87
CA GLY A 21 -2.88 -11.24 8.21
C GLY A 21 -2.86 -10.21 7.07
N ASP A 22 -4.04 -9.77 6.66
CA ASP A 22 -4.15 -8.66 5.70
C ASP A 22 -4.04 -7.31 6.42
N VAL A 23 -3.21 -6.41 5.89
CA VAL A 23 -3.18 -5.02 6.30
C VAL A 23 -4.12 -4.24 5.40
N THR A 24 -5.25 -3.80 5.94
CA THR A 24 -6.26 -3.03 5.21
C THR A 24 -6.57 -1.72 5.90
N GLY A 25 -6.90 -0.68 5.13
CA GLY A 25 -7.24 0.63 5.69
C GLY A 25 -7.09 1.77 4.71
N LYS A 26 -7.13 3.00 5.24
CA LYS A 26 -6.90 4.25 4.52
C LYS A 26 -5.90 5.09 5.32
N VAL A 27 -5.05 5.84 4.62
CA VAL A 27 -4.15 6.81 5.25
C VAL A 27 -4.74 8.20 5.08
N SER A 28 -5.22 8.78 6.18
CA SER A 28 -5.70 10.17 6.24
C SER A 28 -4.53 11.14 6.37
N PHE A 29 -4.69 12.31 5.77
CA PHE A 29 -3.77 13.43 5.92
C PHE A 29 -4.40 14.49 6.84
N SER A 30 -3.59 15.08 7.73
CA SER A 30 -4.02 16.14 8.63
C SER A 30 -3.13 17.37 8.47
N GLY A 31 -3.73 18.56 8.55
CA GLY A 31 -3.05 19.83 8.39
C GLY A 31 -3.12 20.38 6.96
N ALA A 32 -2.31 21.41 6.69
CA ALA A 32 -2.22 22.03 5.38
C ALA A 32 -1.36 21.18 4.42
N PRO A 33 -1.86 20.80 3.23
CA PRO A 33 -1.06 20.08 2.25
C PRO A 33 0.19 20.87 1.86
N PRO A 34 1.38 20.25 1.84
CA PRO A 34 2.60 20.95 1.47
C PRO A 34 2.58 21.33 -0.02
N LYS A 35 3.30 22.40 -0.37
CA LYS A 35 3.48 22.79 -1.77
C LYS A 35 4.56 21.93 -2.42
N MET A 36 4.14 21.08 -3.35
CA MET A 36 5.07 20.18 -4.04
C MET A 36 6.05 20.93 -4.96
N MET A 37 7.34 20.63 -4.80
CA MET A 37 8.42 21.20 -5.59
C MET A 37 8.41 20.67 -7.03
N ALA A 38 8.94 21.46 -7.97
CA ALA A 38 9.18 20.98 -9.32
C ALA A 38 10.44 20.11 -9.37
N LEU A 39 10.36 19.00 -10.09
CA LEU A 39 11.47 18.08 -10.32
C LEU A 39 12.37 18.60 -11.45
N ARG A 40 13.68 18.40 -11.29
CA ARG A 40 14.69 18.74 -12.30
C ARG A 40 14.79 17.57 -13.28
N MET A 41 14.09 17.69 -14.40
CA MET A 41 14.07 16.66 -15.46
C MET A 41 15.10 16.89 -16.56
N ASP A 42 15.98 17.89 -16.40
CA ASP A 42 16.96 18.31 -17.40
C ASP A 42 18.32 17.62 -17.28
N ALA A 43 18.50 16.72 -16.32
CA ALA A 43 19.68 15.86 -16.21
C ALA A 43 19.79 14.85 -17.38
N ASP A 44 18.65 14.46 -17.97
CA ASP A 44 18.57 13.56 -19.12
C ASP A 44 17.81 14.24 -20.28
N LYS A 45 18.38 14.17 -21.49
CA LYS A 45 17.80 14.83 -22.68
C LYS A 45 16.46 14.24 -23.10
N VAL A 46 16.28 12.92 -22.97
CA VAL A 46 15.04 12.22 -23.31
C VAL A 46 13.96 12.56 -22.28
N CYS A 47 14.31 12.54 -21.00
CA CYS A 47 13.38 12.94 -19.94
C CYS A 47 12.89 14.39 -20.12
N LYS A 48 13.81 15.33 -20.41
CA LYS A 48 13.46 16.72 -20.71
C LYS A 48 12.54 16.85 -21.93
N ALA A 49 12.80 16.09 -23.00
CA ALA A 49 12.00 16.13 -24.22
C ALA A 49 10.59 15.53 -24.01
N ALA A 50 10.46 14.52 -23.15
CA ALA A 50 9.19 13.88 -22.84
C ALA A 50 8.23 14.78 -22.04
N HIS A 51 8.76 15.70 -21.21
CA HIS A 51 7.96 16.54 -20.32
C HIS A 51 7.99 18.01 -20.74
N LYS A 52 6.96 18.45 -21.48
CA LYS A 52 6.79 19.85 -21.91
C LYS A 52 6.45 20.81 -20.78
N SER A 53 5.94 20.31 -19.66
CA SER A 53 5.62 21.08 -18.46
C SER A 53 6.40 20.56 -17.24
N PRO A 54 6.76 21.44 -16.28
CA PRO A 54 7.48 21.04 -15.07
C PRO A 54 6.68 19.99 -14.27
N GLN A 55 7.27 18.81 -14.10
CA GLN A 55 6.69 17.76 -13.26
C GLN A 55 6.90 18.11 -11.78
N LYS A 56 5.93 17.77 -10.93
CA LYS A 56 5.99 18.00 -9.49
C LYS A 56 6.41 16.73 -8.77
N SER A 57 7.08 16.88 -7.62
CA SER A 57 7.27 15.77 -6.69
C SER A 57 5.90 15.24 -6.24
N GLU A 58 5.79 13.92 -6.09
CA GLU A 58 4.56 13.24 -5.66
C GLU A 58 4.69 12.62 -4.26
N GLU A 59 5.65 13.10 -3.47
CA GLU A 59 5.90 12.61 -2.10
C GLU A 59 4.69 12.75 -1.18
N VAL A 60 3.97 13.89 -1.23
CA VAL A 60 2.76 14.13 -0.43
C VAL A 60 1.65 14.69 -1.32
N VAL A 61 0.96 13.80 -2.03
CA VAL A 61 -0.22 14.16 -2.82
C VAL A 61 -1.47 13.84 -2.02
N VAL A 62 -2.15 14.89 -1.55
CA VAL A 62 -3.40 14.79 -0.80
C VAL A 62 -4.59 14.84 -1.76
N ASN A 63 -5.46 13.85 -1.68
CA ASN A 63 -6.70 13.79 -2.44
C ASN A 63 -7.72 14.81 -1.92
N GLY A 64 -8.74 15.13 -2.75
CA GLY A 64 -9.83 16.02 -2.34
C GLY A 64 -10.66 15.52 -1.16
N ASN A 65 -10.60 14.23 -0.84
CA ASN A 65 -11.25 13.62 0.34
C ASN A 65 -10.35 13.56 1.59
N GLY A 66 -9.17 14.18 1.56
CA GLY A 66 -8.26 14.25 2.71
C GLY A 66 -7.42 12.99 2.96
N THR A 67 -7.30 12.07 2.00
CA THR A 67 -6.37 10.92 2.10
C THR A 67 -5.12 11.11 1.25
N LEU A 68 -4.09 10.30 1.48
CA LEU A 68 -2.92 10.25 0.59
C LEU A 68 -3.22 9.44 -0.68
N LYS A 69 -2.78 9.96 -1.83
CA LYS A 69 -2.89 9.30 -3.14
C LYS A 69 -1.92 8.12 -3.26
N ASN A 70 -0.68 8.32 -2.82
CA ASN A 70 0.41 7.34 -2.92
C ASN A 70 0.86 6.96 -1.51
N VAL A 71 0.86 5.66 -1.18
CA VAL A 71 1.30 5.13 0.12
C VAL A 71 2.11 3.87 -0.11
N LEU A 72 3.32 3.81 0.44
CA LEU A 72 4.15 2.60 0.49
C LEU A 72 4.07 2.01 1.89
N VAL A 73 3.69 0.73 1.98
CA VAL A 73 3.64 -0.05 3.23
C VAL A 73 4.71 -1.13 3.12
N TYR A 74 5.57 -1.25 4.13
CA TYR A 74 6.69 -2.20 4.17
C TYR A 74 6.74 -2.96 5.50
#